data_AF-A0A2J4XUY2-F1
#
_entry.id   AF-A0A2J4XUY2-F1
#
_cell.length_a   1.000
_cell.length_b   1.000
_cell.length_c   1.000
_cell.angle_alpha   90.00
_cell.angle_beta   90.00
_cell.angle_gamma   90.00
#
_symmetry.space_group_name_H-M   'P 1'
#
loop_
_entity.id
_entity.type
_entity.pdbx_description
1 polymer ?
#
loop_
_entity_poly.entity_id
_entity_poly.type
_entity_poly.pdbx_seq_one_letter_code
_entity_poly.pdbx_strand_id
1 'polypeptide(L)'
;FQGCGFYPLVTLDNRATLMENSPVGIHRYCRQLRGQHLVTAGNIGGIVMNANPFTLGHQYLIEQAAKACDWLHVFVVEEDLSTFSFRQRFAMVQEGSRHLPNITVHPGSKYIISRGTFPGYFLKEKQIINEVYAAIDLLMFRRYIAPALNINQRFVGTEPFCKVTAQYN
;
A
#
# COMPACT_ATOMS: atom_id res chain seq x y z
N PHE A 1 -4.95 13.90 -23.34
CA PHE A 1 -4.93 12.66 -22.54
C PHE A 1 -6.31 12.03 -22.35
N GLN A 2 -7.34 12.76 -21.89
CA GLN A 2 -8.69 12.20 -21.73
C GLN A 2 -9.32 11.71 -23.03
N GLY A 3 -9.13 12.44 -24.14
CA GLY A 3 -9.53 11.99 -25.48
C GLY A 3 -8.81 10.73 -25.99
N CYS A 4 -7.78 10.25 -25.28
CA CYS A 4 -7.05 9.02 -25.58
C CYS A 4 -7.38 7.89 -24.59
N GLY A 5 -8.40 8.07 -23.73
CA GLY A 5 -8.83 7.06 -22.76
C GLY A 5 -8.02 7.01 -21.45
N PHE A 6 -7.18 8.01 -21.16
CA PHE A 6 -6.40 8.09 -19.92
C PHE A 6 -6.98 9.11 -18.94
N TYR A 7 -7.17 8.68 -17.69
CA TYR A 7 -7.78 9.46 -16.61
C TYR A 7 -6.78 9.64 -15.47
N PRO A 8 -6.46 10.89 -15.06
CA PRO A 8 -5.48 11.13 -14.00
C PRO A 8 -6.03 10.73 -12.63
N LEU A 9 -5.19 10.08 -11.82
CA LEU A 9 -5.49 9.64 -10.47
C LEU A 9 -4.81 10.53 -9.42
N VAL A 10 -3.48 10.67 -9.53
CA VAL A 10 -2.68 11.56 -8.68
C VAL A 10 -1.61 12.24 -9.51
N THR A 11 -1.36 13.50 -9.17
CA THR A 11 -0.30 14.32 -9.76
C THR A 11 0.60 14.80 -8.64
N LEU A 12 1.91 14.63 -8.81
CA LEU A 12 2.94 15.08 -7.87
C LEU A 12 3.62 16.32 -8.47
N ASP A 13 3.24 17.51 -8.03
CA ASP A 13 3.89 18.82 -8.29
C ASP A 13 4.50 18.97 -9.70
N ASN A 14 3.75 18.59 -10.74
CA ASN A 14 4.18 18.58 -12.15
C ASN A 14 5.39 17.68 -12.50
N ARG A 15 5.89 16.88 -11.56
CA ARG A 15 6.96 15.89 -11.76
C ARG A 15 6.45 14.58 -12.37
N ALA A 16 5.26 14.14 -11.94
CA ALA A 16 4.65 12.92 -12.46
C ALA A 16 3.13 12.95 -12.29
N THR A 17 2.41 12.28 -13.21
CA THR A 17 0.98 12.00 -13.07
C THR A 17 0.75 10.52 -13.29
N LEU A 18 0.16 9.86 -12.29
CA LEU A 18 -0.39 8.52 -12.44
C LEU A 18 -1.75 8.62 -13.13
N MET A 19 -1.93 7.88 -14.21
CA MET A 19 -3.19 7.80 -14.94
C MET A 19 -3.62 6.34 -15.06
N GLU A 20 -4.93 6.09 -15.11
CA GLU A 20 -5.48 4.79 -15.49
C GLU A 20 -6.24 4.87 -16.81
N ASN A 21 -6.35 3.74 -17.51
CA ASN A 21 -7.06 3.59 -18.77
C ASN A 21 -8.56 3.26 -18.59
N SER A 22 -9.10 3.46 -17.39
CA SER A 22 -10.50 3.22 -17.05
C SER A 22 -11.01 4.36 -16.17
N PRO A 23 -12.15 5.00 -16.49
CA PRO A 23 -12.65 6.12 -15.68
C PRO A 23 -13.18 5.69 -14.30
N VAL A 24 -13.33 4.39 -14.05
CA VAL A 24 -14.00 3.85 -12.85
C VAL A 24 -13.18 2.80 -12.12
N GLY A 25 -11.94 2.53 -12.54
CA GLY A 25 -11.16 1.40 -12.04
C GLY A 25 -10.88 1.51 -10.55
N ILE A 26 -10.27 2.62 -10.11
CA ILE A 26 -9.95 2.83 -8.70
C ILE A 26 -11.21 2.90 -7.84
N HIS A 27 -12.26 3.55 -8.35
CA HIS A 27 -13.51 3.70 -7.64
C HIS A 27 -14.25 2.38 -7.47
N ARG A 28 -14.16 1.48 -8.46
CA ARG A 28 -14.69 0.11 -8.35
C ARG A 28 -13.93 -0.67 -7.27
N TYR A 29 -12.61 -0.57 -7.25
CA TYR A 29 -11.79 -1.21 -6.22
C TYR A 29 -12.14 -0.68 -4.81
N CYS A 30 -12.25 0.65 -4.65
CA CYS A 30 -12.64 1.25 -3.37
C CYS A 30 -14.04 0.83 -2.92
N ARG A 31 -15.02 0.71 -3.85
CA ARG A 31 -16.36 0.19 -3.52
C ARG A 31 -16.32 -1.26 -3.06
N GLN A 32 -15.49 -2.10 -3.71
CA GLN A 32 -15.33 -3.49 -3.29
C GLN A 32 -14.69 -3.58 -1.91
N LEU A 33 -13.58 -2.87 -1.68
CA LEU A 33 -12.93 -2.79 -0.36
C LEU A 33 -13.92 -2.38 0.73
N ARG A 34 -14.67 -1.30 0.48
CA ARG A 34 -15.69 -0.80 1.40
C ARG A 34 -16.79 -1.84 1.65
N GLY A 35 -17.32 -2.46 0.60
CA GLY A 35 -18.41 -3.44 0.73
C GLY A 35 -18.02 -4.71 1.49
N GLN A 36 -16.73 -5.06 1.50
CA GLN A 36 -16.24 -6.30 2.12
C GLN A 36 -15.59 -6.08 3.49
N HIS A 37 -15.00 -4.91 3.72
CA HIS A 37 -14.07 -4.70 4.82
C HIS A 37 -14.22 -3.35 5.52
N LEU A 38 -15.27 -2.57 5.27
CA LEU A 38 -15.50 -1.34 6.02
C LEU A 38 -15.72 -1.64 7.50
N VAL A 39 -14.92 -1.00 8.35
CA VAL A 39 -15.09 -1.02 9.80
C VAL A 39 -15.47 0.37 10.29
N THR A 40 -16.44 0.44 11.19
CA THR A 40 -16.86 1.69 11.84
C THR A 40 -16.32 1.70 13.26
N ALA A 41 -15.15 2.31 13.45
CA ALA A 41 -14.53 2.53 14.76
C ALA A 41 -13.75 3.86 14.75
N GLY A 42 -13.23 4.27 15.91
CA GLY A 42 -12.59 5.58 16.08
C GLY A 42 -11.17 5.62 15.50
N ASN A 43 -10.39 4.58 15.74
CA ASN A 43 -8.99 4.47 15.33
C ASN A 43 -8.83 3.31 14.35
N ILE A 44 -8.65 3.62 13.06
CA ILE A 44 -8.46 2.60 12.03
C ILE A 44 -7.06 2.76 11.44
N GLY A 45 -6.24 1.73 11.61
CA GLY A 45 -4.87 1.67 11.13
C GLY A 45 -4.75 1.08 9.74
N GLY A 46 -3.70 1.47 9.02
CA GLY A 46 -3.28 0.88 7.75
C GLY A 46 -1.78 0.62 7.71
N ILE A 47 -1.37 -0.58 7.28
CA ILE A 47 0.00 -0.91 6.92
C ILE A 47 0.03 -1.34 5.47
N VAL A 48 1.04 -0.90 4.72
CA VAL A 48 1.43 -1.48 3.43
C VAL A 48 2.81 -2.09 3.62
N MET A 49 2.97 -3.39 3.30
CA MET A 49 4.26 -4.07 3.45
C MET A 49 4.54 -5.05 2.32
N ASN A 50 5.82 -5.20 1.98
CA ASN A 50 6.25 -6.24 1.04
C ASN A 50 6.42 -7.60 1.74
N ALA A 51 6.94 -7.64 2.97
CA ALA A 51 7.13 -8.88 3.72
C ALA A 51 7.85 -9.97 2.91
N ASN A 52 9.01 -9.63 2.35
CA ASN A 52 9.78 -10.50 1.45
C ASN A 52 11.18 -10.85 2.02
N PRO A 53 11.29 -11.86 2.92
CA PRO A 53 10.20 -12.58 3.58
C PRO A 53 9.58 -11.80 4.75
N PHE A 54 8.51 -12.35 5.31
CA PHE A 54 7.97 -11.92 6.59
C PHE A 54 9.01 -12.17 7.70
N THR A 55 9.16 -11.21 8.62
CA THR A 55 10.18 -11.26 9.68
C THR A 55 9.57 -10.84 11.02
N LEU A 56 10.30 -11.06 12.12
CA LEU A 56 9.88 -10.59 13.44
C LEU A 56 9.71 -9.06 13.51
N GLY A 57 10.44 -8.30 12.68
CA GLY A 57 10.23 -6.85 12.56
C GLY A 57 8.88 -6.50 11.95
N HIS A 58 8.44 -7.25 10.94
CA HIS A 58 7.09 -7.10 10.37
C HIS A 58 6.02 -7.48 11.38
N GLN A 59 6.18 -8.62 12.06
CA GLN A 59 5.25 -9.06 13.11
C GLN A 59 5.15 -8.01 14.22
N TYR A 60 6.28 -7.51 14.71
CA TYR A 60 6.32 -6.46 15.72
C TYR A 60 5.59 -5.19 15.26
N LEU A 61 5.80 -4.73 14.02
CA LEU A 61 5.07 -3.58 13.49
C LEU A 61 3.55 -3.82 13.49
N ILE A 62 3.10 -4.99 13.03
CA ILE A 62 1.67 -5.34 13.02
C ILE A 62 1.12 -5.36 14.44
N GLU A 63 1.81 -5.99 15.39
CA GLU A 63 1.39 -6.07 16.78
C GLU A 63 1.29 -4.69 17.44
N GLN A 64 2.28 -3.81 17.20
CA GLN A 64 2.27 -2.47 17.76
C GLN A 64 1.19 -1.59 17.14
N ALA A 65 0.98 -1.70 15.83
CA ALA A 65 -0.11 -0.99 15.15
C ALA A 65 -1.48 -1.49 15.63
N ALA A 66 -1.67 -2.80 15.74
CA ALA A 66 -2.93 -3.40 16.19
C ALA A 66 -3.27 -3.02 17.64
N LYS A 67 -2.27 -2.82 18.51
CA LYS A 67 -2.48 -2.28 19.88
C LYS A 67 -2.90 -0.81 19.89
N ALA A 68 -2.51 -0.04 18.88
CA ALA A 68 -2.75 1.41 18.79
C ALA A 68 -4.05 1.78 18.06
N CYS A 69 -4.79 0.80 17.54
CA CYS A 69 -6.01 1.04 16.79
C CYS A 69 -7.12 0.04 17.13
N ASP A 70 -8.37 0.43 16.87
CA ASP A 70 -9.54 -0.43 17.04
C ASP A 70 -9.57 -1.51 15.95
N TRP A 71 -9.04 -1.20 14.75
CA TRP A 71 -8.90 -2.15 13.65
C TRP A 71 -7.71 -1.81 12.76
N LEU A 72 -6.98 -2.83 12.33
CA LEU A 72 -5.80 -2.69 11.47
C LEU A 72 -6.00 -3.38 10.11
N HIS A 73 -5.90 -2.61 9.03
CA HIS A 73 -5.81 -3.16 7.67
C HIS A 73 -4.34 -3.33 7.28
N VAL A 74 -3.93 -4.56 6.96
CA VAL A 74 -2.57 -4.87 6.48
C VAL A 74 -2.63 -5.25 5.00
N PHE A 75 -2.02 -4.47 4.14
CA PHE A 75 -1.95 -4.72 2.71
C PHE A 75 -0.59 -5.33 2.35
N VAL A 76 -0.60 -6.55 1.81
CA VAL A 76 0.60 -7.23 1.35
C VAL A 76 0.79 -6.93 -0.13
N VAL A 77 1.89 -6.27 -0.49
CA VAL A 77 2.21 -5.93 -1.87
C VAL A 77 2.19 -7.17 -2.76
N GLU A 78 1.48 -7.10 -3.88
CA GLU A 78 1.39 -8.16 -4.89
C GLU A 78 2.50 -7.96 -5.94
N GLU A 79 3.67 -8.56 -5.67
CA GLU A 79 4.84 -8.60 -6.56
C GLU A 79 5.41 -10.02 -6.59
N ASP A 80 5.74 -10.51 -7.78
CA ASP A 80 6.34 -11.85 -7.99
C ASP A 80 7.81 -11.80 -8.44
N LEU A 81 8.46 -10.63 -8.37
CA LEU A 81 9.89 -10.46 -8.70
C LEU A 81 10.82 -10.87 -7.55
N SER A 82 10.39 -11.77 -6.66
CA SER A 82 11.03 -12.04 -5.37
C SER A 82 11.37 -13.51 -5.13
N THR A 83 12.30 -13.74 -4.20
CA THR A 83 12.66 -15.08 -3.70
C THR A 83 11.46 -15.84 -3.12
N PHE A 84 10.49 -15.11 -2.56
CA PHE A 84 9.22 -15.67 -2.08
C PHE A 84 8.08 -15.15 -2.95
N SER A 85 7.24 -16.06 -3.46
CA SER A 85 6.04 -15.69 -4.23
C SER A 85 5.08 -14.84 -3.39
N PHE A 86 4.24 -14.05 -4.05
CA PHE A 86 3.18 -13.30 -3.36
C PHE A 86 2.34 -14.21 -2.44
N ARG A 87 1.95 -15.40 -2.91
CA ARG A 87 1.16 -16.36 -2.13
C ARG A 87 1.89 -16.80 -0.86
N GLN A 88 3.19 -17.03 -0.92
CA GLN A 88 3.99 -17.39 0.25
C GLN A 88 4.06 -16.24 1.25
N ARG A 89 4.37 -15.02 0.78
CA ARG A 89 4.46 -13.84 1.64
C ARG A 89 3.12 -13.52 2.31
N PHE A 90 2.03 -13.59 1.54
CA PHE A 90 0.68 -13.40 2.04
C PHE A 90 0.33 -14.42 3.14
N ALA A 91 0.61 -15.70 2.92
CA ALA A 91 0.38 -16.75 3.92
C ALA A 91 1.23 -16.54 5.18
N MET A 92 2.49 -16.11 5.04
CA MET A 92 3.36 -15.81 6.19
C MET A 92 2.82 -14.64 7.02
N VAL A 93 2.33 -13.58 6.37
CA VAL A 93 1.70 -12.43 7.06
C VAL A 93 0.41 -12.87 7.77
N GLN A 94 -0.43 -13.67 7.11
CA GLN A 94 -1.66 -14.19 7.73
C GLN A 94 -1.35 -15.05 8.96
N GLU A 95 -0.42 -16.00 8.88
CA GLU A 95 -0.11 -16.86 10.02
C GLU A 95 0.59 -16.07 11.13
N GLY A 96 1.55 -15.20 10.77
CA GLY A 96 2.29 -14.38 11.73
C GLY A 96 1.46 -13.30 12.43
N SER A 97 0.20 -13.11 12.04
CA SER A 97 -0.71 -12.15 12.65
C SER A 97 -2.02 -12.78 13.12
N ARG A 98 -2.16 -14.11 13.03
CA ARG A 98 -3.40 -14.85 13.33
C ARG A 98 -3.89 -14.71 14.77
N HIS A 99 -2.99 -14.43 15.71
CA HIS A 99 -3.31 -14.21 17.13
C HIS A 99 -3.96 -12.85 17.41
N LEU A 100 -3.93 -11.92 16.46
CA LEU A 100 -4.49 -10.59 16.62
C LEU A 100 -5.97 -10.58 16.18
N PRO A 101 -6.91 -10.21 17.07
CA PRO A 101 -8.35 -10.30 16.78
C PRO A 101 -8.89 -9.15 15.93
N ASN A 102 -8.15 -8.03 15.84
CA ASN A 102 -8.61 -6.77 15.28
C ASN A 102 -7.88 -6.38 13.99
N ILE A 103 -7.62 -7.36 13.12
CA ILE A 103 -6.87 -7.13 11.88
C ILE A 103 -7.60 -7.70 10.67
N THR A 104 -7.29 -7.16 9.50
CA THR A 104 -7.61 -7.80 8.22
C THR A 104 -6.39 -7.72 7.30
N VAL A 105 -5.96 -8.87 6.81
CA VAL A 105 -4.87 -8.98 5.84
C VAL A 105 -5.46 -9.01 4.43
N HIS A 106 -5.05 -8.05 3.60
CA HIS A 106 -5.54 -7.85 2.23
C HIS A 106 -4.45 -8.21 1.23
N PRO A 107 -4.80 -8.90 0.14
CA PRO A 107 -3.94 -8.86 -1.03
C PRO A 107 -3.81 -7.39 -1.46
N GLY A 108 -2.60 -7.03 -1.88
CA GLY A 108 -2.38 -5.77 -2.57
C GLY A 108 -3.22 -5.69 -3.84
N SER A 109 -3.21 -4.52 -4.47
CA SER A 109 -3.76 -4.39 -5.81
C SER A 109 -2.82 -3.53 -6.63
N LYS A 110 -3.09 -3.42 -7.93
CA LYS A 110 -2.40 -2.45 -8.80
C LYS A 110 -2.49 -0.98 -8.34
N TYR A 111 -3.35 -0.66 -7.36
CA TYR A 111 -3.48 0.68 -6.76
C TYR A 111 -2.67 0.85 -5.46
N ILE A 112 -2.03 -0.23 -4.98
CA ILE A 112 -1.08 -0.23 -3.87
C ILE A 112 0.28 -0.50 -4.50
N ILE A 113 0.99 0.59 -4.82
CA ILE A 113 2.06 0.58 -5.81
C ILE A 113 3.37 0.28 -5.11
N SER A 114 4.06 -0.73 -5.62
CA SER A 114 5.37 -1.14 -5.20
C SER A 114 6.41 -0.88 -6.28
N ARG A 115 7.70 -0.92 -5.91
CA ARG A 115 8.81 -0.47 -6.75
C ARG A 115 8.87 -1.10 -8.16
N GLY A 116 8.28 -2.27 -8.37
CA GLY A 116 8.40 -3.04 -9.61
C GLY A 116 7.39 -2.74 -10.71
N THR A 117 6.30 -2.00 -10.45
CA THR A 117 5.16 -1.90 -11.39
C THR A 117 5.07 -0.59 -12.18
N PHE A 118 5.93 0.40 -11.90
CA PHE A 118 5.93 1.67 -12.61
C PHE A 118 7.07 1.78 -13.65
N PRO A 119 6.78 1.99 -14.94
CA PRO A 119 7.81 2.13 -15.97
C PRO A 119 8.64 3.40 -15.72
N GLY A 120 9.93 3.25 -15.38
CA GLY A 120 10.85 4.36 -15.08
C GLY A 120 11.29 5.22 -16.27
N TYR A 121 10.58 5.16 -17.39
CA TYR A 121 11.04 5.71 -18.67
C TYR A 121 11.10 7.25 -18.71
N PHE A 122 10.47 7.97 -17.77
CA PHE A 122 10.45 9.44 -17.75
C PHE A 122 11.44 10.09 -16.78
N LEU A 123 12.19 9.32 -15.99
CA LEU A 123 13.07 9.85 -14.96
C LEU A 123 14.49 9.29 -15.14
N LYS A 124 15.47 10.19 -15.30
CA LYS A 124 16.86 9.84 -15.63
C LYS A 124 17.70 9.41 -14.43
N GLU A 125 17.20 9.58 -13.20
CA GLU A 125 17.95 9.29 -11.96
C GLU A 125 17.18 8.34 -11.03
N LYS A 126 17.80 7.21 -10.67
CA LYS A 126 17.20 6.16 -9.84
C LYS A 126 16.70 6.65 -8.47
N GLN A 127 17.31 7.68 -7.90
CA GLN A 127 16.90 8.22 -6.60
C GLN A 127 15.61 9.04 -6.71
N ILE A 128 15.53 9.94 -7.69
CA ILE A 128 14.32 10.72 -8.00
C ILE A 128 13.17 9.80 -8.37
N ILE A 129 13.44 8.72 -9.10
CA ILE A 129 12.47 7.66 -9.42
C ILE A 129 11.81 7.10 -8.16
N ASN A 130 12.62 6.68 -7.18
CA ASN A 130 12.11 6.07 -5.95
C ASN A 130 11.29 7.05 -5.10
N GLU A 131 11.72 8.30 -5.02
CA GLU A 131 11.02 9.37 -4.30
C GLU A 131 9.65 9.67 -4.92
N VAL A 132 9.60 9.81 -6.24
CA VAL A 132 8.36 10.05 -6.97
C VAL A 132 7.42 8.87 -6.82
N TYR A 133 7.93 7.63 -6.85
CA TYR A 133 7.12 6.42 -6.65
C TYR A 133 6.54 6.32 -5.25
N ALA A 134 7.37 6.53 -4.23
CA ALA A 134 6.90 6.55 -2.85
C ALA A 134 5.82 7.62 -2.65
N ALA A 135 6.03 8.83 -3.19
CA ALA A 135 5.05 9.91 -3.10
C ALA A 135 3.73 9.57 -3.83
N ILE A 136 3.79 8.96 -5.02
CA ILE A 136 2.57 8.53 -5.73
C ILE A 136 1.83 7.45 -4.95
N ASP A 137 2.50 6.43 -4.40
CA ASP A 137 1.85 5.41 -3.56
C ASP A 137 1.19 6.03 -2.32
N LEU A 138 1.91 6.92 -1.62
CA LEU A 138 1.40 7.65 -0.46
C LEU A 138 0.13 8.44 -0.82
N LEU A 139 0.15 9.18 -1.94
CA LEU A 139 -1.00 9.96 -2.41
C LEU A 139 -2.17 9.05 -2.82
N MET A 140 -1.91 7.94 -3.50
CA MET A 140 -2.94 6.97 -3.89
C MET A 140 -3.63 6.36 -2.68
N PHE A 141 -2.84 5.88 -1.72
CA PHE A 141 -3.34 5.33 -0.49
C PHE A 141 -4.17 6.36 0.28
N ARG A 142 -3.61 7.56 0.50
CA ARG A 142 -4.28 8.64 1.24
C ARG A 142 -5.58 9.10 0.57
N ARG A 143 -5.60 9.22 -0.75
CA ARG A 143 -6.74 9.80 -1.49
C ARG A 143 -7.88 8.81 -1.69
N TYR A 144 -7.56 7.51 -1.85
CA TYR A 144 -8.55 6.53 -2.30
C TYR A 144 -8.72 5.36 -1.32
N ILE A 145 -7.62 4.71 -0.94
CA ILE A 145 -7.68 3.45 -0.18
C ILE A 145 -8.06 3.72 1.28
N ALA A 146 -7.41 4.70 1.92
CA ALA A 146 -7.66 5.03 3.30
C ALA A 146 -9.12 5.47 3.54
N PRO A 147 -9.71 6.40 2.75
CA PRO A 147 -11.13 6.77 2.90
C PRO A 147 -12.12 5.65 2.56
N ALA A 148 -11.74 4.67 1.75
CA ALA A 148 -12.60 3.53 1.44
C ALA A 148 -12.88 2.66 2.67
N LEU A 149 -11.92 2.61 3.61
CA LEU A 149 -11.93 1.76 4.80
C LEU A 149 -11.91 2.54 6.12
N ASN A 150 -12.12 3.86 6.09
CA ASN A 150 -12.01 4.76 7.24
C ASN A 150 -10.62 4.78 7.92
N ILE A 151 -9.56 4.36 7.24
CA ILE A 151 -8.20 4.40 7.77
C ILE A 151 -7.81 5.86 8.04
N ASN A 152 -7.43 6.14 9.28
CA ASN A 152 -7.02 7.47 9.74
C ASN A 152 -5.60 7.50 10.32
N GLN A 153 -4.94 6.34 10.44
CA GLN A 153 -3.54 6.22 10.83
C GLN A 153 -2.80 5.28 9.87
N ARG A 154 -1.65 5.70 9.34
CA ARG A 154 -0.76 4.83 8.56
C ARG A 154 0.46 4.50 9.39
N PHE A 155 0.74 3.21 9.58
CA PHE A 155 1.92 2.73 10.28
C PHE A 155 2.96 2.28 9.27
N VAL A 156 4.20 2.71 9.49
CA VAL A 156 5.34 2.38 8.63
C VAL A 156 6.47 1.89 9.54
N GLY A 157 7.04 0.74 9.23
CA GLY A 157 8.23 0.26 9.92
C GLY A 157 9.44 1.05 9.45
N THR A 158 10.44 1.25 10.32
CA THR A 158 11.76 1.74 9.90
C THR A 158 12.67 0.53 9.64
N GLU A 159 13.05 0.29 8.38
CA GLU A 159 14.03 -0.75 8.05
C GLU A 159 15.45 -0.14 8.05
N PRO A 160 16.35 -0.54 8.97
CA PRO A 160 17.69 0.05 9.08
C PRO A 160 18.60 -0.21 7.87
N PHE A 161 18.26 -1.17 7.01
CA PHE A 161 19.07 -1.54 5.84
C PHE A 161 18.40 -1.23 4.49
N CYS A 162 17.23 -0.58 4.49
CA CYS A 162 16.52 -0.20 3.28
C CYS A 162 16.50 1.32 3.14
N LYS A 163 17.32 1.86 2.24
CA LYS A 163 17.49 3.31 1.99
C LYS A 163 16.23 4.08 1.58
N VAL A 164 15.08 3.43 1.47
CA VAL A 164 13.82 4.02 0.98
C VAL A 164 12.80 4.19 2.11
N THR A 165 13.00 3.55 3.26
CA THR A 165 12.02 3.58 4.35
C THR A 165 12.12 4.86 5.20
N ALA A 166 13.19 5.64 5.03
CA ALA A 166 13.32 6.98 5.64
C ALA A 166 12.40 8.04 4.99
N GLN A 167 11.83 7.77 3.81
CA GLN A 167 10.95 8.70 3.09
C GLN A 167 9.46 8.54 3.41
N TYR A 168 9.11 7.62 4.33
CA TYR A 168 7.73 7.30 4.70
C TYR A 168 7.26 7.98 6.00
N ASN A 169 8.15 8.69 6.71
CA ASN A 169 7.83 9.47 7.90
C ASN A 169 7.54 10.93 7.55
#